data_AF-A0A436BQB9-F1
#
_entry.id   AF-A0A436BQB9-F1
#
_cell.length_a   1.000
_cell.length_b   1.000
_cell.length_c   1.000
_cell.angle_alpha   90.00
_cell.angle_beta   90.00
_cell.angle_gamma   90.00
#
_symmetry.space_group_name_H-M   'P 1'
#
loop_
_entity.id
_entity.type
_entity.pdbx_description
1 polymer ?
#
loop_
_entity_poly.entity_id
_entity_poly.type
_entity_poly.pdbx_seq_one_letter_code
_entity_poly.pdbx_strand_id
1 'polypeptide(L)'
;IAAPLMVVRGDGALVSAAFARQRPIETILSGPAASLVGARHMTGLDNAVVSDIGGTTTDVAVLDGGRPRLDPEGATVGGFRTMVEAVAMRTFGLGGDSEVALEDGALNPKILLGPRRLVPLALAGMAHGVAVISELERQSRAPNPGRMDGRFAVRTGVPDRLAAGLTGAEARLYEAIGAVPLAVDRLLTSNAQNATLNRLVSRGLVHVAGFTPSDAAHVLGKQANWDPIAARLGAELFARKRDGRGQNIAASPEAISERVLVTLTRWSAEYILETAFAEDGLDGAATVAHALVQRAVDAHPGIARLSVALDRPVIGLGASA
;
A
#
# COMPACT_ATOMS: atom_id res chain seq x y z
N ILE A 1 -27.39 -3.37 -26.10
CA ILE A 1 -26.29 -4.36 -25.94
C ILE A 1 -26.94 -5.73 -25.79
N ALA A 2 -26.54 -6.74 -26.59
CA ALA A 2 -27.16 -8.09 -26.62
C ALA A 2 -26.24 -9.21 -26.08
N ALA A 3 -25.02 -8.87 -25.64
CA ALA A 3 -24.08 -9.82 -25.08
C ALA A 3 -24.51 -10.28 -23.67
N PRO A 4 -24.28 -11.55 -23.30
CA PRO A 4 -24.60 -12.05 -21.96
C PRO A 4 -23.70 -11.40 -20.91
N LEU A 5 -24.28 -10.95 -19.80
CA LEU A 5 -23.53 -10.48 -18.64
C LEU A 5 -23.05 -11.67 -17.81
N MET A 6 -21.72 -11.79 -17.70
CA MET A 6 -21.03 -12.82 -16.94
C MET A 6 -20.35 -12.20 -15.71
N VAL A 7 -20.20 -13.00 -14.65
CA VAL A 7 -19.58 -12.63 -13.38
C VAL A 7 -18.52 -13.66 -13.04
N VAL A 8 -17.38 -13.21 -12.52
CA VAL A 8 -16.29 -14.09 -12.06
C VAL A 8 -16.61 -14.56 -10.63
N ARG A 9 -16.37 -15.85 -10.35
CA ARG A 9 -16.47 -16.46 -9.03
C ARG A 9 -15.14 -16.40 -8.27
N GLY A 10 -15.17 -16.67 -6.97
CA GLY A 10 -13.99 -16.76 -6.12
C GLY A 10 -12.98 -17.85 -6.51
N ASP A 11 -13.34 -18.77 -7.40
CA ASP A 11 -12.47 -19.81 -7.97
C ASP A 11 -11.94 -19.44 -9.38
N GLY A 12 -12.30 -18.27 -9.90
CA GLY A 12 -11.93 -17.79 -11.24
C GLY A 12 -12.86 -18.24 -12.37
N ALA A 13 -13.89 -19.06 -12.09
CA ALA A 13 -14.85 -19.48 -13.09
C ALA A 13 -15.83 -18.35 -13.48
N LEU A 14 -16.33 -18.37 -14.72
CA LEU A 14 -17.37 -17.45 -15.19
C LEU A 14 -18.77 -18.05 -15.02
N VAL A 15 -19.69 -17.26 -14.47
CA VAL A 15 -21.11 -17.62 -14.30
C VAL A 15 -22.04 -16.53 -14.82
N SER A 16 -23.30 -16.87 -15.06
CA SER A 16 -24.29 -15.87 -15.49
C SER A 16 -24.64 -14.89 -14.37
N ALA A 17 -25.03 -13.67 -14.73
CA ALA A 17 -25.55 -12.70 -13.76
C ALA A 17 -26.76 -13.24 -12.96
N ALA A 18 -27.60 -14.07 -13.58
CA ALA A 18 -28.73 -14.71 -12.90
C ALA A 18 -28.28 -15.67 -11.80
N PHE A 19 -27.22 -16.46 -12.05
CA PHE A 19 -26.62 -17.35 -11.05
C PHE A 19 -26.01 -16.55 -9.90
N ALA A 20 -25.18 -15.54 -10.22
CA ALA A 20 -24.55 -14.69 -9.21
C ALA A 20 -25.57 -13.98 -8.32
N ARG A 21 -26.71 -13.55 -8.89
CA ARG A 21 -27.80 -12.93 -8.13
C ARG A 21 -28.48 -13.89 -7.14
N GLN A 22 -28.55 -15.18 -7.47
CA GLN A 22 -29.09 -16.19 -6.56
C GLN A 22 -28.08 -16.61 -5.48
N ARG A 23 -26.77 -16.51 -5.78
CA ARG A 23 -25.68 -16.94 -4.90
C ARG A 23 -24.58 -15.88 -4.82
N PRO A 24 -24.85 -14.69 -4.25
CA PRO A 24 -23.88 -13.60 -4.22
C PRO A 24 -22.61 -13.94 -3.43
N ILE A 25 -22.68 -14.90 -2.50
CA ILE A 25 -21.51 -15.35 -1.75
C ILE A 25 -20.44 -16.01 -2.63
N GLU A 26 -20.82 -16.59 -3.78
CA GLU A 26 -19.91 -17.23 -4.74
C GLU A 26 -18.98 -16.24 -5.46
N THR A 27 -19.28 -14.93 -5.38
CA THR A 27 -18.46 -13.88 -6.00
C THR A 27 -17.43 -13.30 -5.05
N ILE A 28 -17.29 -13.87 -3.85
CA ILE A 28 -16.28 -13.41 -2.90
C ILE A 28 -14.87 -13.70 -3.43
N LEU A 29 -13.95 -12.75 -3.25
CA LEU A 29 -12.58 -12.84 -3.77
C LEU A 29 -12.48 -13.02 -5.31
N SER A 30 -13.54 -12.68 -6.05
CA SER A 30 -13.57 -12.78 -7.52
C SER A 30 -12.57 -11.87 -8.24
N GLY A 31 -12.25 -10.71 -7.66
CA GLY A 31 -11.23 -9.79 -8.19
C GLY A 31 -9.84 -10.44 -8.22
N PRO A 32 -9.30 -10.85 -7.06
CA PRO A 32 -8.05 -11.61 -7.01
C PRO A 32 -8.06 -12.86 -7.89
N ALA A 33 -9.14 -13.65 -7.88
CA ALA A 33 -9.26 -14.82 -8.74
C ALA A 33 -9.11 -14.47 -10.23
N ALA A 34 -9.73 -13.37 -10.68
CA ALA A 34 -9.59 -12.87 -12.03
C ALA A 34 -8.15 -12.43 -12.34
N SER A 35 -7.47 -11.75 -11.41
CA SER A 35 -6.07 -11.36 -11.54
C SER A 35 -5.18 -12.59 -11.75
N LEU A 36 -5.36 -13.68 -10.98
CA LEU A 36 -4.58 -14.92 -11.14
C LEU A 36 -4.83 -15.59 -12.50
N VAL A 37 -6.09 -15.69 -12.93
CA VAL A 37 -6.44 -16.26 -14.24
C VAL A 37 -5.83 -15.42 -15.37
N GLY A 38 -5.89 -14.09 -15.25
CA GLY A 38 -5.25 -13.17 -16.19
C GLY A 38 -3.73 -13.32 -16.23
N ALA A 39 -3.08 -13.39 -15.06
CA ALA A 39 -1.64 -13.60 -14.91
C ALA A 39 -1.17 -14.87 -15.63
N ARG A 40 -1.86 -15.99 -15.39
CA ARG A 40 -1.61 -17.25 -16.08
C ARG A 40 -1.79 -17.10 -17.60
N HIS A 41 -2.89 -16.47 -18.03
CA HIS A 41 -3.18 -16.29 -19.46
C HIS A 41 -2.10 -15.46 -20.17
N MET A 42 -1.60 -14.40 -19.55
CA MET A 42 -0.59 -13.51 -20.14
C MET A 42 0.81 -14.10 -20.14
N THR A 43 1.16 -14.89 -19.11
CA THR A 43 2.53 -15.41 -18.94
C THR A 43 2.70 -16.83 -19.48
N GLY A 44 1.61 -17.60 -19.63
CA GLY A 44 1.65 -19.02 -19.96
C GLY A 44 2.21 -19.90 -18.84
N LEU A 45 2.41 -19.36 -17.63
CA LEU A 45 2.95 -20.10 -16.50
C LEU A 45 1.81 -20.80 -15.73
N ASP A 46 1.86 -22.12 -15.71
CA ASP A 46 0.89 -22.94 -14.96
C ASP A 46 1.23 -23.05 -13.46
N ASN A 47 2.51 -22.94 -13.10
CA ASN A 47 2.98 -22.97 -11.72
C ASN A 47 3.73 -21.67 -11.41
N ALA A 48 3.20 -20.87 -10.49
CA ALA A 48 3.80 -19.59 -10.10
C ALA A 48 3.30 -19.13 -8.74
N VAL A 49 4.04 -18.22 -8.10
CA VAL A 49 3.49 -17.37 -7.04
C VAL A 49 3.09 -16.04 -7.67
N VAL A 50 1.83 -15.65 -7.54
CA VAL A 50 1.32 -14.37 -8.02
C VAL A 50 1.34 -13.39 -6.87
N SER A 51 1.93 -12.22 -7.08
CA SER A 51 1.97 -11.11 -6.13
C SER A 51 1.38 -9.87 -6.78
N ASP A 52 0.17 -9.48 -6.37
CA ASP A 52 -0.57 -8.33 -6.88
C ASP A 52 -0.43 -7.15 -5.93
N ILE A 53 0.42 -6.18 -6.29
CA ILE A 53 0.67 -4.99 -5.50
C ILE A 53 -0.22 -3.85 -6.03
N GLY A 54 -1.24 -3.50 -5.23
CA GLY A 54 -2.05 -2.32 -5.44
C GLY A 54 -1.48 -1.08 -4.74
N GLY A 55 -2.31 -0.03 -4.68
CA GLY A 55 -1.97 1.16 -3.89
C GLY A 55 -1.95 0.88 -2.39
N THR A 56 -2.87 0.07 -1.86
CA THR A 56 -3.01 -0.11 -0.40
C THR A 56 -2.50 -1.47 0.10
N THR A 57 -2.65 -2.51 -0.71
CA THR A 57 -2.43 -3.90 -0.30
C THR A 57 -1.65 -4.68 -1.34
N THR A 58 -0.99 -5.73 -0.87
CA THR A 58 -0.36 -6.76 -1.67
C THR A 58 -1.12 -8.06 -1.44
N ASP A 59 -1.68 -8.64 -2.50
CA ASP A 59 -2.32 -9.94 -2.47
C ASP A 59 -1.37 -10.99 -3.04
N VAL A 60 -1.06 -12.03 -2.26
CA VAL A 60 -0.18 -13.13 -2.69
C VAL A 60 -0.97 -14.43 -2.74
N ALA A 61 -0.86 -15.15 -3.84
CA ALA A 61 -1.54 -16.42 -4.05
C ALA A 61 -0.71 -17.36 -4.93
N VAL A 62 -1.00 -18.66 -4.86
CA VAL A 62 -0.26 -19.70 -5.58
C VAL A 62 -1.09 -20.25 -6.75
N LEU A 63 -0.46 -20.29 -7.92
CA LEU A 63 -0.92 -21.05 -9.09
C LEU A 63 -0.26 -22.43 -9.08
N ASP A 64 -1.09 -23.46 -9.26
CA ASP A 64 -0.69 -24.86 -9.31
C ASP A 64 -1.45 -25.56 -10.46
N GLY A 65 -0.72 -26.13 -11.43
CA GLY A 65 -1.32 -26.78 -12.60
C GLY A 65 -2.26 -25.88 -13.42
N GLY A 66 -1.98 -24.57 -13.46
CA GLY A 66 -2.76 -23.57 -14.20
C GLY A 66 -4.05 -23.15 -13.49
N ARG A 67 -4.21 -23.46 -12.21
CA ARG A 67 -5.37 -23.08 -11.40
C ARG A 67 -4.93 -22.39 -10.10
N PRO A 68 -5.70 -21.41 -9.61
CA PRO A 68 -5.51 -20.91 -8.25
C PRO A 68 -5.67 -22.06 -7.25
N ARG A 69 -4.80 -22.13 -6.24
CA ARG A 69 -5.08 -22.95 -5.06
C ARG A 69 -6.31 -22.40 -4.35
N LEU A 70 -7.16 -23.31 -3.86
CA LEU A 70 -8.38 -22.97 -3.13
C LEU A 70 -8.19 -23.31 -1.65
N ASP A 71 -8.75 -22.49 -0.76
CA ASP A 71 -8.79 -22.80 0.67
C ASP A 71 -9.92 -23.83 0.91
N PRO A 72 -9.61 -25.07 1.32
CA PRO A 72 -10.62 -26.10 1.57
C PRO A 72 -11.49 -25.79 2.79
N GLU A 73 -11.04 -24.92 3.70
CA GLU A 73 -11.84 -24.43 4.83
C GLU A 73 -12.75 -23.24 4.44
N GLY A 74 -12.65 -22.79 3.18
CA GLY A 74 -13.42 -21.68 2.62
C GLY A 74 -12.98 -20.29 3.07
N ALA A 75 -13.54 -19.26 2.44
CA ALA A 75 -13.14 -17.87 2.69
C ALA A 75 -13.50 -17.38 4.10
N THR A 76 -12.67 -16.50 4.69
CA THR A 76 -12.98 -15.78 5.94
C THR A 76 -13.55 -14.39 5.65
N VAL A 77 -14.71 -14.07 6.22
CA VAL A 77 -15.42 -12.79 6.00
C VAL A 77 -15.89 -12.23 7.33
N GLY A 78 -15.43 -11.04 7.68
CA GLY A 78 -15.80 -10.40 8.96
C GLY A 78 -15.46 -11.25 10.18
N GLY A 79 -14.42 -12.10 10.09
CA GLY A 79 -14.01 -13.04 11.15
C GLY A 79 -14.74 -14.39 11.14
N PHE A 80 -15.65 -14.64 10.19
CA PHE A 80 -16.38 -15.90 10.07
C PHE A 80 -15.93 -16.71 8.86
N ARG A 81 -15.73 -18.02 9.04
CA ARG A 81 -15.46 -18.97 7.96
C ARG A 81 -16.73 -19.25 7.16
N THR A 82 -16.62 -19.28 5.84
CA THR A 82 -17.70 -19.61 4.91
C THR A 82 -17.50 -21.01 4.33
N MET A 83 -18.57 -21.64 3.83
CA MET A 83 -18.48 -22.94 3.13
C MET A 83 -18.22 -22.80 1.62
N VAL A 84 -17.74 -21.63 1.17
CA VAL A 84 -17.50 -21.37 -0.24
C VAL A 84 -16.01 -21.48 -0.50
N GLU A 85 -15.65 -22.41 -1.38
CA GLU A 85 -14.28 -22.52 -1.91
C GLU A 85 -13.92 -21.22 -2.63
N ALA A 86 -12.81 -20.63 -2.23
CA ALA A 86 -12.28 -19.41 -2.83
C ALA A 86 -10.75 -19.52 -2.90
N VAL A 87 -10.12 -18.66 -3.72
CA VAL A 87 -8.65 -18.61 -3.81
C VAL A 87 -8.03 -18.50 -2.42
N ALA A 88 -7.12 -19.42 -2.13
CA ALA A 88 -6.19 -19.32 -1.01
C ALA A 88 -5.21 -18.18 -1.33
N MET A 89 -5.40 -17.05 -0.66
CA MET A 89 -4.58 -15.87 -0.82
C MET A 89 -4.32 -15.21 0.54
N ARG A 90 -3.21 -14.51 0.63
CA ARG A 90 -2.86 -13.69 1.79
C ARG A 90 -2.77 -12.23 1.37
N THR A 91 -3.50 -11.37 2.07
CA THR A 91 -3.51 -9.93 1.85
C THR A 91 -2.64 -9.25 2.91
N PHE A 92 -1.71 -8.43 2.46
CA PHE A 92 -0.79 -7.67 3.31
C PHE A 92 -1.03 -6.18 3.13
N GLY A 93 -0.95 -5.42 4.24
CA GLY A 93 -1.16 -3.97 4.27
C GLY A 93 0.04 -3.16 3.74
N LEU A 94 0.49 -3.47 2.53
CA LEU A 94 1.63 -2.88 1.86
C LEU A 94 1.27 -2.59 0.40
N GLY A 95 1.60 -1.42 -0.11
CA GLY A 95 1.33 -1.06 -1.50
C GLY A 95 2.05 0.21 -1.91
N GLY A 96 1.76 0.69 -3.12
CA GLY A 96 2.36 1.92 -3.66
C GLY A 96 2.03 3.17 -2.84
N ASP A 97 0.91 3.17 -2.15
CA ASP A 97 0.35 4.32 -1.43
C ASP A 97 0.51 4.17 0.09
N SER A 98 1.26 3.17 0.55
CA SER A 98 1.60 3.00 1.96
C SER A 98 2.28 4.24 2.53
N GLU A 99 1.86 4.66 3.71
CA GLU A 99 2.47 5.77 4.44
C GLU A 99 3.95 5.47 4.71
N VAL A 100 4.85 6.31 4.18
CA VAL A 100 6.27 6.23 4.53
C VAL A 100 6.48 6.95 5.86
N ALA A 101 7.02 6.22 6.84
CA ALA A 101 7.36 6.72 8.15
C ALA A 101 8.78 6.32 8.55
N LEU A 102 9.26 6.92 9.64
CA LEU A 102 10.54 6.58 10.26
C LEU A 102 10.26 5.96 11.62
N GLU A 103 11.08 5.00 12.01
CA GLU A 103 11.09 4.47 13.37
C GLU A 103 11.40 5.58 14.39
N ASP A 104 10.51 5.77 15.36
CA ASP A 104 10.65 6.81 16.37
C ASP A 104 11.77 6.45 17.38
N GLY A 105 12.61 7.43 17.72
CA GLY A 105 13.59 7.31 18.81
C GLY A 105 14.87 6.53 18.50
N ALA A 106 15.04 6.01 17.28
CA ALA A 106 16.25 5.31 16.87
C ALA A 106 17.38 6.26 16.42
N LEU A 107 18.63 5.91 16.74
CA LEU A 107 19.81 6.64 16.24
C LEU A 107 19.97 6.57 14.73
N ASN A 108 19.55 5.45 14.13
CA ASN A 108 19.51 5.25 12.69
C ASN A 108 18.14 4.66 12.33
N PRO A 109 17.12 5.51 12.13
CA PRO A 109 15.74 5.06 12.03
C PRO A 109 15.50 4.26 10.74
N LYS A 110 14.82 3.13 10.90
CA LYS A 110 14.36 2.33 9.77
C LYS A 110 13.19 3.03 9.06
N ILE A 111 13.04 2.75 7.77
CA ILE A 111 11.84 3.11 7.03
C ILE A 111 10.74 2.13 7.40
N LEU A 112 9.57 2.66 7.72
CA LEU A 112 8.35 1.91 7.97
C LEU A 112 7.36 2.23 6.84
N LEU A 113 6.67 1.21 6.34
CA LEU A 113 5.65 1.35 5.31
C LEU A 113 4.29 0.91 5.86
N GLY A 114 3.29 1.78 5.78
CA GLY A 114 1.95 1.45 6.27
C GLY A 114 1.86 1.39 7.81
N PRO A 115 0.79 0.79 8.38
CA PRO A 115 -0.33 0.13 7.70
C PRO A 115 -1.34 1.12 7.08
N ARG A 116 -1.16 2.43 7.30
CA ARG A 116 -2.02 3.44 6.68
C ARG A 116 -1.62 3.68 5.24
N ARG A 117 -2.56 4.19 4.45
CA ARG A 117 -2.30 4.73 3.13
C ARG A 117 -2.37 6.25 3.13
N LEU A 118 -1.63 6.89 2.24
CA LEU A 118 -1.75 8.30 1.91
C LEU A 118 -2.10 8.45 0.42
N VAL A 119 -2.66 9.59 0.03
CA VAL A 119 -2.69 9.95 -1.39
C VAL A 119 -1.26 10.33 -1.82
N PRO A 120 -0.70 9.72 -2.88
CA PRO A 120 0.63 10.09 -3.37
C PRO A 120 0.70 11.59 -3.69
N LEU A 121 1.83 12.23 -3.36
CA LEU A 121 2.03 13.65 -3.67
C LEU A 121 2.03 13.92 -5.16
N ALA A 122 2.53 12.99 -5.98
CA ALA A 122 2.47 13.08 -7.44
C ALA A 122 1.03 13.15 -7.95
N LEU A 123 0.13 12.31 -7.39
CA LEU A 123 -1.28 12.32 -7.73
C LEU A 123 -1.96 13.60 -7.23
N ALA A 124 -1.67 14.03 -6.00
CA ALA A 124 -2.20 15.27 -5.45
C ALA A 124 -1.72 16.51 -6.24
N GLY A 125 -0.47 16.53 -6.68
CA GLY A 125 0.12 17.56 -7.53
C GLY A 125 -0.52 17.60 -8.91
N MET A 126 -0.76 16.44 -9.54
CA MET A 126 -1.47 16.38 -10.81
C MET A 126 -2.90 16.95 -10.70
N ALA A 127 -3.61 16.64 -9.61
CA ALA A 127 -4.99 17.08 -9.40
C ALA A 127 -5.11 18.55 -8.93
N HIS A 128 -4.15 19.04 -8.14
CA HIS A 128 -4.24 20.33 -7.43
C HIS A 128 -2.98 21.19 -7.54
N GLY A 129 -2.19 21.03 -8.61
CA GLY A 129 -0.88 21.63 -8.90
C GLY A 129 -0.47 22.80 -8.02
N VAL A 130 -1.03 23.98 -8.26
CA VAL A 130 -0.64 25.22 -7.55
C VAL A 130 -0.78 25.09 -6.03
N ALA A 131 -1.87 24.51 -5.53
CA ALA A 131 -2.13 24.41 -4.09
C ALA A 131 -1.13 23.47 -3.37
N VAL A 132 -0.70 22.41 -4.04
CA VAL A 132 0.25 21.43 -3.48
C VAL A 132 1.69 21.89 -3.69
N ILE A 133 2.07 22.24 -4.91
CA ILE A 133 3.46 22.60 -5.27
C ILE A 133 3.92 23.86 -4.54
N SER A 134 3.13 24.93 -4.52
CA SER A 134 3.54 26.19 -3.85
C SER A 134 3.82 26.01 -2.37
N GLU A 135 3.11 25.09 -1.74
CA GLU A 135 3.25 24.79 -0.32
C GLU A 135 4.44 23.85 -0.06
N LEU A 136 4.64 22.84 -0.90
CA LEU A 136 5.84 22.01 -0.87
C LEU A 136 7.12 22.85 -1.06
N GLU A 137 7.12 23.80 -2.01
CA GLU A 137 8.24 24.74 -2.21
C GLU A 137 8.46 25.63 -0.99
N ARG A 138 7.38 26.14 -0.38
CA ARG A 138 7.47 26.95 0.84
C ARG A 138 8.13 26.16 1.97
N GLN A 139 7.68 24.94 2.21
CA GLN A 139 8.23 24.04 3.22
C GLN A 139 9.69 23.71 2.90
N SER A 140 10.03 23.49 1.63
CA SER A 140 11.42 23.20 1.23
C SER A 140 12.36 24.39 1.46
N ARG A 141 11.87 25.62 1.32
CA ARG A 141 12.67 26.82 1.66
C ARG A 141 12.79 27.09 3.17
N ALA A 142 12.03 26.41 4.02
CA ALA A 142 12.14 26.59 5.46
C ALA A 142 13.51 26.07 5.96
N PRO A 143 14.17 26.77 6.90
CA PRO A 143 15.51 26.39 7.36
C PRO A 143 15.50 25.06 8.12
N ASN A 144 14.44 24.81 8.90
CA ASN A 144 14.29 23.61 9.70
C ASN A 144 13.12 22.76 9.17
N PRO A 145 13.29 21.43 9.06
CA PRO A 145 12.22 20.54 8.65
C PRO A 145 11.13 20.49 9.73
N GLY A 146 9.88 20.67 9.32
CA GLY A 146 8.70 20.49 10.15
C GLY A 146 8.26 19.02 10.21
N ARG A 147 7.64 18.63 11.32
CA ARG A 147 7.13 17.26 11.49
C ARG A 147 6.04 16.89 10.47
N MET A 148 5.24 17.88 10.07
CA MET A 148 4.09 17.74 9.17
C MET A 148 4.40 18.16 7.72
N ASP A 149 5.65 18.49 7.41
CA ASP A 149 6.06 18.87 6.06
C ASP A 149 5.73 17.76 5.06
N GLY A 150 5.31 18.17 3.88
CA GLY A 150 4.87 17.29 2.80
C GLY A 150 3.53 16.61 3.07
N ARG A 151 2.73 17.04 4.05
CA ARG A 151 1.40 16.49 4.31
C ARG A 151 0.29 17.48 4.00
N PHE A 152 -0.77 16.98 3.36
CA PHE A 152 -1.95 17.77 3.01
C PHE A 152 -3.23 17.05 3.41
N ALA A 153 -4.21 17.78 3.94
CA ALA A 153 -5.54 17.26 4.20
C ALA A 153 -6.51 17.72 3.11
N VAL A 154 -7.33 16.80 2.61
CA VAL A 154 -8.35 17.08 1.58
C VAL A 154 -9.63 16.29 1.86
N ARG A 155 -10.79 16.89 1.61
CA ARG A 155 -12.08 16.23 1.79
C ARG A 155 -12.27 15.13 0.75
N THR A 156 -12.80 13.98 1.15
CA THR A 156 -12.99 12.82 0.25
C THR A 156 -14.18 12.97 -0.71
N GLY A 157 -15.07 13.94 -0.45
CA GLY A 157 -16.30 14.13 -1.22
C GLY A 157 -17.42 13.14 -0.89
N VAL A 158 -17.29 12.36 0.20
CA VAL A 158 -18.34 11.46 0.65
C VAL A 158 -19.59 12.23 1.13
N PRO A 159 -20.81 11.66 1.02
CA PRO A 159 -22.04 12.36 1.38
C PRO A 159 -22.05 12.85 2.84
N ASP A 160 -22.57 14.07 3.07
CA ASP A 160 -22.57 14.74 4.39
C ASP A 160 -23.21 13.92 5.51
N ARG A 161 -24.13 13.00 5.19
CA ARG A 161 -24.73 12.08 6.17
C ARG A 161 -23.68 11.23 6.90
N LEU A 162 -22.53 10.94 6.28
CA LEU A 162 -21.42 10.20 6.92
C LEU A 162 -20.62 11.08 7.90
N ALA A 163 -20.78 12.40 7.84
CA ALA A 163 -20.24 13.36 8.79
C ALA A 163 -21.18 13.58 10.01
N ALA A 164 -22.28 12.84 10.13
CA ALA A 164 -23.12 12.87 11.33
C ALA A 164 -22.36 12.39 12.57
N GLY A 165 -22.69 12.92 13.75
CA GLY A 165 -22.08 12.50 15.02
C GLY A 165 -20.61 12.89 15.20
N LEU A 166 -20.11 13.89 14.47
CA LEU A 166 -18.81 14.49 14.76
C LEU A 166 -18.87 15.28 16.07
N THR A 167 -17.84 15.15 16.89
CA THR A 167 -17.65 16.04 18.05
C THR A 167 -17.45 17.48 17.59
N GLY A 168 -17.67 18.47 18.47
CA GLY A 168 -17.49 19.88 18.10
C GLY A 168 -16.09 20.21 17.58
N ALA A 169 -15.04 19.53 18.05
CA ALA A 169 -13.68 19.70 17.53
C ALA A 169 -13.50 19.07 16.14
N GLU A 170 -14.09 17.91 15.89
CA GLU A 170 -14.04 17.24 14.59
C GLU A 170 -14.84 17.99 13.53
N ALA A 171 -16.03 18.49 13.87
CA ALA A 171 -16.86 19.26 12.96
C ALA A 171 -16.13 20.54 12.50
N ARG A 172 -15.55 21.30 13.43
CA ARG A 172 -14.77 22.51 13.09
C ARG A 172 -13.58 22.22 12.19
N LEU A 173 -12.83 21.15 12.47
CA LEU A 173 -11.70 20.77 11.63
C LEU A 173 -12.16 20.29 10.25
N TYR A 174 -13.24 19.51 10.19
CA TYR A 174 -13.82 19.03 8.94
C TYR A 174 -14.35 20.17 8.06
N GLU A 175 -15.02 21.16 8.65
CA GLU A 175 -15.49 22.37 7.96
C GLU A 175 -14.33 23.18 7.37
N ALA A 176 -13.19 23.26 8.07
CA ALA A 176 -12.00 23.93 7.56
C ALA A 176 -11.33 23.21 6.38
N ILE A 177 -11.55 21.90 6.21
CA ILE A 177 -10.95 21.10 5.13
C ILE A 177 -11.91 21.03 3.94
N GLY A 178 -11.54 21.68 2.84
CA GLY A 178 -12.30 21.70 1.59
C GLY A 178 -11.87 20.64 0.56
N ALA A 179 -12.31 20.83 -0.68
CA ALA A 179 -11.93 20.00 -1.82
C ALA A 179 -10.52 20.31 -2.37
N VAL A 180 -9.94 21.45 -1.98
CA VAL A 180 -8.55 21.81 -2.31
C VAL A 180 -7.66 21.37 -1.13
N PRO A 181 -6.57 20.64 -1.38
CA PRO A 181 -5.66 20.20 -0.32
C PRO A 181 -5.07 21.38 0.46
N LEU A 182 -5.07 21.26 1.79
CA LEU A 182 -4.47 22.22 2.71
C LEU A 182 -3.27 21.61 3.43
N ALA A 183 -2.17 22.36 3.50
CA ALA A 183 -0.98 21.99 4.25
C ALA A 183 -1.34 21.68 5.71
N VAL A 184 -0.98 20.50 6.20
CA VAL A 184 -1.29 20.08 7.57
C VAL A 184 -0.58 20.96 8.60
N ASP A 185 0.61 21.46 8.30
CA ASP A 185 1.36 22.36 9.18
C ASP A 185 0.73 23.76 9.32
N ARG A 186 -0.08 24.19 8.34
CA ARG A 186 -0.91 25.41 8.43
C ARG A 186 -2.28 25.17 9.05
N LEU A 187 -2.83 23.98 8.83
CA LEU A 187 -4.16 23.61 9.30
C LEU A 187 -4.19 23.33 10.80
N LEU A 188 -3.16 22.64 11.30
CA LEU A 188 -3.10 22.20 12.69
C LEU A 188 -2.20 23.15 13.51
N THR A 189 -2.75 23.71 14.59
CA THR A 189 -2.02 24.57 15.52
C THR A 189 -1.61 23.85 16.80
N SER A 190 -2.02 22.58 16.97
CA SER A 190 -1.73 21.77 18.16
C SER A 190 -1.74 20.26 17.89
N ASN A 191 -1.03 19.50 18.73
CA ASN A 191 -1.01 18.03 18.64
C ASN A 191 -2.39 17.39 18.83
N ALA A 192 -3.28 18.00 19.64
CA ALA A 192 -4.64 17.50 19.85
C ALA A 192 -5.47 17.49 18.54
N GLN A 193 -5.22 18.45 17.64
CA GLN A 193 -5.88 18.48 16.35
C GLN A 193 -5.35 17.40 15.40
N ASN A 194 -4.11 16.92 15.56
CA ASN A 194 -3.60 15.79 14.77
C ASN A 194 -4.35 14.49 15.08
N ALA A 195 -4.63 14.22 16.36
CA ALA A 195 -5.48 13.10 16.74
C ALA A 195 -6.91 13.21 16.18
N THR A 196 -7.41 14.45 16.07
CA THR A 196 -8.73 14.75 15.48
C THR A 196 -8.72 14.50 13.98
N LEU A 197 -7.69 14.96 13.26
CA LEU A 197 -7.51 14.68 11.83
C LEU A 197 -7.45 13.18 11.57
N ASN A 198 -6.69 12.42 12.37
CA ASN A 198 -6.60 10.97 12.24
C ASN A 198 -7.96 10.28 12.39
N ARG A 199 -8.83 10.75 13.30
CA ARG A 199 -10.21 10.22 13.43
C ARG A 199 -11.06 10.51 12.19
N LEU A 200 -10.93 11.71 11.60
CA LEU A 200 -11.61 12.04 10.34
C LEU A 200 -11.13 11.14 9.18
N VAL A 201 -9.83 10.84 9.13
CA VAL A 201 -9.24 9.93 8.15
C VAL A 201 -9.74 8.50 8.35
N SER A 202 -9.76 7.99 9.58
CA SER A 202 -10.29 6.65 9.89
C SER A 202 -11.78 6.49 9.55
N ARG A 203 -12.54 7.59 9.54
CA ARG A 203 -13.94 7.62 9.09
C ARG A 203 -14.11 7.77 7.58
N GLY A 204 -13.03 7.93 6.82
CA GLY A 204 -13.06 8.17 5.37
C GLY A 204 -13.62 9.54 4.97
N LEU A 205 -13.70 10.50 5.91
CA LEU A 205 -14.20 11.85 5.65
C LEU A 205 -13.12 12.75 5.05
N VAL A 206 -11.87 12.49 5.40
CA VAL A 206 -10.68 13.23 4.95
C VAL A 206 -9.65 12.24 4.43
N HIS A 207 -9.01 12.57 3.31
CA HIS A 207 -7.77 11.94 2.89
C HIS A 207 -6.58 12.80 3.29
N VAL A 208 -5.45 12.15 3.57
CA VAL A 208 -4.17 12.82 3.75
C VAL A 208 -3.27 12.45 2.59
N ALA A 209 -2.71 13.44 1.91
CA ALA A 209 -1.64 13.25 0.94
C ALA A 209 -0.28 13.35 1.63
N GLY A 210 0.71 12.63 1.12
CA GLY A 210 2.09 12.70 1.57
C GLY A 210 2.98 11.71 0.83
N PHE A 211 4.27 11.71 1.14
CA PHE A 211 5.27 10.91 0.43
C PHE A 211 4.99 9.39 0.56
N THR A 212 4.84 8.70 -0.57
CA THR A 212 4.59 7.24 -0.67
C THR A 212 5.63 6.50 -1.53
N PRO A 213 5.64 5.16 -1.56
CA PRO A 213 6.42 4.41 -2.54
C PRO A 213 6.13 4.76 -4.01
N SER A 214 4.88 5.09 -4.36
CA SER A 214 4.52 5.59 -5.69
C SER A 214 5.26 6.88 -6.02
N ASP A 215 5.39 7.81 -5.06
CA ASP A 215 6.21 9.02 -5.23
C ASP A 215 7.69 8.68 -5.41
N ALA A 216 8.22 7.74 -4.62
CA ALA A 216 9.60 7.27 -4.76
C ALA A 216 9.86 6.67 -6.15
N ALA A 217 8.89 5.94 -6.72
CA ALA A 217 8.97 5.42 -8.08
C ALA A 217 8.99 6.53 -9.13
N HIS A 218 8.22 7.61 -8.95
CA HIS A 218 8.25 8.79 -9.81
C HIS A 218 9.61 9.50 -9.75
N VAL A 219 10.16 9.70 -8.55
CA VAL A 219 11.48 10.34 -8.36
C VAL A 219 12.60 9.58 -9.08
N LEU A 220 12.53 8.24 -9.07
CA LEU A 220 13.50 7.37 -9.72
C LEU A 220 13.19 7.11 -11.20
N GLY A 221 12.16 7.73 -11.78
CA GLY A 221 11.77 7.55 -13.18
C GLY A 221 11.23 6.15 -13.51
N LYS A 222 10.81 5.37 -12.50
CA LYS A 222 10.16 4.06 -12.68
C LYS A 222 8.67 4.19 -13.01
N GLN A 223 8.09 5.35 -12.71
CA GLN A 223 6.72 5.75 -13.07
C GLN A 223 6.72 7.18 -13.59
N ALA A 224 5.75 7.52 -14.45
CA ALA A 224 5.67 8.82 -15.12
C ALA A 224 4.23 9.26 -15.42
N ASN A 225 3.24 8.65 -14.77
CA ASN A 225 1.82 8.87 -15.02
C ASN A 225 1.22 10.03 -14.22
N TRP A 226 1.89 10.50 -13.15
CA TRP A 226 1.48 11.66 -12.35
C TRP A 226 2.58 12.73 -12.27
N ASP A 227 2.36 13.79 -11.48
CA ASP A 227 3.26 14.95 -11.40
C ASP A 227 4.59 14.61 -10.70
N PRO A 228 5.73 14.56 -11.44
CA PRO A 228 7.02 14.21 -10.86
C PRO A 228 7.61 15.33 -9.99
N ILE A 229 7.15 16.58 -10.15
CA ILE A 229 7.65 17.73 -9.38
C ILE A 229 7.19 17.60 -7.93
N ALA A 230 5.90 17.32 -7.72
CA ALA A 230 5.34 17.12 -6.39
C ALA A 230 5.99 15.92 -5.67
N ALA A 231 6.23 14.81 -6.39
CA ALA A 231 6.96 13.66 -5.87
C ALA A 231 8.38 14.03 -5.38
N ARG A 232 9.13 14.78 -6.22
CA ARG A 232 10.51 15.19 -5.93
C ARG A 232 10.59 16.12 -4.72
N LEU A 233 9.71 17.11 -4.64
CA LEU A 233 9.66 18.02 -3.49
C LEU A 233 9.26 17.26 -2.21
N GLY A 234 8.31 16.32 -2.30
CA GLY A 234 7.94 15.45 -1.19
C GLY A 234 9.11 14.60 -0.67
N ALA A 235 9.86 13.98 -1.59
CA ALA A 235 11.06 13.23 -1.26
C ALA A 235 12.16 14.11 -0.65
N GLU A 236 12.35 15.34 -1.14
CA GLU A 236 13.29 16.31 -0.57
C GLU A 236 12.95 16.63 0.90
N LEU A 237 11.68 16.96 1.17
CA LEU A 237 11.20 17.23 2.53
C LEU A 237 11.40 16.01 3.44
N PHE A 238 11.13 14.80 2.93
CA PHE A 238 11.33 13.57 3.71
C PHE A 238 12.81 13.28 3.97
N ALA A 239 13.68 13.45 2.97
CA ALA A 239 15.14 13.25 3.09
C ALA A 239 15.76 14.18 4.14
N ARG A 240 15.22 15.40 4.29
CA ARG A 240 15.69 16.42 5.24
C ARG A 240 15.24 16.21 6.68
N LYS A 241 14.34 15.26 6.95
CA LYS A 241 13.99 14.89 8.34
C LYS A 241 15.25 14.50 9.12
N ARG A 242 15.20 14.66 10.44
CA ARG A 242 16.36 14.42 11.32
C ARG A 242 16.31 13.03 11.95
N ASP A 243 17.44 12.33 11.95
CA ASP A 243 17.63 11.12 12.76
C ASP A 243 17.91 11.47 14.23
N GLY A 244 18.12 10.44 15.07
CA GLY A 244 18.49 10.63 16.47
C GLY A 244 19.83 11.34 16.71
N ARG A 245 20.62 11.59 15.65
CA ARG A 245 21.90 12.31 15.69
C ARG A 245 21.79 13.74 15.12
N GLY A 246 20.61 14.17 14.69
CA GLY A 246 20.38 15.48 14.08
C GLY A 246 20.85 15.57 12.62
N GLN A 247 21.19 14.45 11.97
CA GLN A 247 21.59 14.41 10.57
C GLN A 247 20.36 14.22 9.68
N ASN A 248 20.45 14.65 8.42
CA ASN A 248 19.40 14.38 7.44
C ASN A 248 19.28 12.85 7.25
N ILE A 249 18.05 12.35 7.11
CA ILE A 249 17.81 10.93 6.84
C ILE A 249 18.52 10.49 5.56
N ALA A 250 18.53 11.31 4.52
CA ALA A 250 19.20 10.99 3.26
C ALA A 250 19.86 12.23 2.63
N ALA A 251 20.86 11.98 1.78
CA ALA A 251 21.60 13.04 1.10
C ALA A 251 20.83 13.69 -0.07
N SER A 252 19.88 12.97 -0.68
CA SER A 252 19.10 13.46 -1.81
C SER A 252 17.70 12.83 -1.89
N PRO A 253 16.78 13.41 -2.68
CA PRO A 253 15.48 12.82 -3.00
C PRO A 253 15.59 11.41 -3.59
N GLU A 254 16.60 11.17 -4.44
CA GLU A 254 16.85 9.87 -5.06
C GLU A 254 17.29 8.84 -4.03
N ALA A 255 18.22 9.21 -3.13
CA ALA A 255 18.73 8.32 -2.09
C ALA A 255 17.64 7.86 -1.11
N ILE A 256 16.72 8.75 -0.72
CA ILE A 256 15.58 8.34 0.12
C ILE A 256 14.59 7.47 -0.65
N SER A 257 14.33 7.81 -1.92
CA SER A 257 13.40 7.07 -2.78
C SER A 257 13.89 5.65 -3.03
N GLU A 258 15.20 5.48 -3.23
CA GLU A 258 15.82 4.16 -3.38
C GLU A 258 15.65 3.32 -2.10
N ARG A 259 15.91 3.90 -0.92
CA ARG A 259 15.69 3.21 0.36
C ARG A 259 14.23 2.81 0.58
N VAL A 260 13.27 3.65 0.18
CA VAL A 260 11.84 3.32 0.25
C VAL A 260 11.53 2.11 -0.63
N LEU A 261 11.96 2.12 -1.90
CA LEU A 261 11.69 1.01 -2.82
C LEU A 261 12.42 -0.28 -2.46
N VAL A 262 13.66 -0.20 -1.93
CA VAL A 262 14.37 -1.35 -1.37
C VAL A 262 13.59 -1.95 -0.19
N THR A 263 13.03 -1.09 0.68
CA THR A 263 12.20 -1.53 1.81
C THR A 263 10.91 -2.21 1.31
N LEU A 264 10.21 -1.61 0.36
CA LEU A 264 9.01 -2.18 -0.27
C LEU A 264 9.32 -3.55 -0.91
N THR A 265 10.45 -3.65 -1.63
CA THR A 265 10.90 -4.88 -2.29
C THR A 265 11.20 -5.96 -1.27
N ARG A 266 11.92 -5.63 -0.20
CA ARG A 266 12.22 -6.57 0.89
C ARG A 266 10.96 -7.13 1.52
N TRP A 267 10.03 -6.25 1.92
CA TRP A 267 8.79 -6.69 2.58
C TRP A 267 7.91 -7.50 1.62
N SER A 268 7.88 -7.14 0.34
CA SER A 268 7.17 -7.93 -0.68
C SER A 268 7.77 -9.34 -0.80
N ALA A 269 9.09 -9.48 -0.77
CA ALA A 269 9.76 -10.79 -0.76
C ALA A 269 9.45 -11.59 0.51
N GLU A 270 9.44 -10.94 1.68
CA GLU A 270 9.06 -11.55 2.95
C GLU A 270 7.61 -12.05 2.94
N TYR A 271 6.66 -11.28 2.41
CA TYR A 271 5.25 -11.70 2.29
C TYR A 271 5.03 -12.83 1.29
N ILE A 272 5.80 -12.84 0.19
CA ILE A 272 5.82 -13.95 -0.75
C ILE A 272 6.31 -15.23 -0.06
N LEU A 273 7.41 -15.14 0.69
CA LEU A 273 7.94 -16.27 1.45
C LEU A 273 7.01 -16.71 2.58
N GLU A 274 6.35 -15.75 3.27
CA GLU A 274 5.37 -16.05 4.31
C GLU A 274 4.23 -16.89 3.73
N THR A 275 3.74 -16.50 2.56
CA THR A 275 2.69 -17.22 1.85
C THR A 275 3.16 -18.61 1.43
N ALA A 276 4.36 -18.72 0.85
CA ALA A 276 4.91 -20.01 0.45
C ALA A 276 5.09 -20.97 1.63
N PHE A 277 5.66 -20.49 2.75
CA PHE A 277 5.83 -21.32 3.94
C PHE A 277 4.50 -21.74 4.58
N ALA A 278 3.49 -20.86 4.56
CA ALA A 278 2.15 -21.22 5.01
C ALA A 278 1.53 -22.32 4.14
N GLU A 279 1.70 -22.24 2.82
CA GLU A 279 1.26 -23.26 1.86
C GLU A 279 2.00 -24.61 2.04
N ASP A 280 3.23 -24.57 2.57
CA ASP A 280 4.01 -25.76 2.96
C ASP A 280 3.63 -26.31 4.35
N GLY A 281 2.62 -25.72 5.01
CA GLY A 281 2.13 -26.17 6.32
C GLY A 281 2.93 -25.66 7.52
N LEU A 282 3.79 -24.65 7.33
CA LEU A 282 4.53 -23.99 8.40
C LEU A 282 3.78 -22.77 8.94
N ASP A 283 4.17 -22.30 10.12
CA ASP A 283 3.80 -20.94 10.54
C ASP A 283 4.61 -19.95 9.69
N GLY A 284 3.99 -19.46 8.61
CA GLY A 284 4.65 -18.60 7.65
C GLY A 284 5.30 -17.36 8.29
N ALA A 285 4.58 -16.69 9.20
CA ALA A 285 5.05 -15.45 9.81
C ALA A 285 6.24 -15.72 10.75
N ALA A 286 6.13 -16.75 11.60
CA ALA A 286 7.24 -17.14 12.48
C ALA A 286 8.46 -17.64 11.69
N THR A 287 8.23 -18.35 10.57
CA THR A 287 9.28 -18.90 9.72
C THR A 287 10.04 -17.79 8.99
N VAL A 288 9.34 -16.80 8.41
CA VAL A 288 9.99 -15.64 7.78
C VAL A 288 10.76 -14.80 8.79
N ALA A 289 10.23 -14.64 10.00
CA ALA A 289 10.91 -13.91 11.07
C ALA A 289 12.17 -14.63 11.60
N HIS A 290 12.34 -15.92 11.30
CA HIS A 290 13.48 -16.70 11.79
C HIS A 290 14.81 -16.15 11.24
N ALA A 291 15.83 -16.07 12.11
CA ALA A 291 17.11 -15.42 11.80
C ALA A 291 17.84 -16.03 10.58
N LEU A 292 17.69 -17.34 10.35
CA LEU A 292 18.29 -18.01 9.19
C LEU A 292 17.61 -17.59 7.88
N VAL A 293 16.30 -17.38 7.88
CA VAL A 293 15.54 -16.91 6.71
C VAL A 293 15.86 -15.45 6.47
N GLN A 294 15.82 -14.61 7.50
CA GLN A 294 16.21 -13.19 7.39
C GLN A 294 17.62 -13.04 6.83
N ARG A 295 18.58 -13.85 7.29
CA ARG A 295 19.95 -13.86 6.75
C ARG A 295 19.99 -14.26 5.27
N ALA A 296 19.16 -15.21 4.85
CA ALA A 296 19.07 -15.64 3.46
C ALA A 296 18.45 -14.54 2.57
N VAL A 297 17.40 -13.85 3.04
CA VAL A 297 16.75 -12.72 2.37
C VAL A 297 17.70 -11.52 2.26
N ASP A 298 18.48 -11.25 3.30
CA ASP A 298 19.52 -10.21 3.31
C ASP A 298 20.72 -10.52 2.39
N ALA A 299 20.79 -11.73 1.84
CA ALA A 299 21.95 -12.24 1.10
C ALA A 299 23.27 -12.01 1.85
N HIS A 300 23.25 -12.07 3.19
CA HIS A 300 24.39 -11.68 4.00
C HIS A 300 25.51 -12.73 3.91
N PRO A 301 26.72 -12.35 3.47
CA PRO A 301 27.81 -13.30 3.30
C PRO A 301 28.32 -13.81 4.65
N GLY A 302 28.83 -15.03 4.67
CA GLY A 302 29.53 -15.59 5.83
C GLY A 302 29.98 -17.02 5.60
N ILE A 303 30.58 -17.63 6.62
CA ILE A 303 31.15 -18.99 6.53
C ILE A 303 30.07 -20.01 6.13
N ALA A 304 28.93 -19.99 6.83
CA ALA A 304 27.74 -20.73 6.42
C ALA A 304 26.97 -19.90 5.37
N ARG A 305 26.81 -20.47 4.17
CA ARG A 305 25.93 -19.93 3.14
C ARG A 305 24.50 -20.41 3.36
N LEU A 306 23.56 -19.48 3.36
CA LEU A 306 22.13 -19.74 3.46
C LEU A 306 21.44 -19.10 2.26
N SER A 307 20.51 -19.83 1.66
CA SER A 307 19.69 -19.39 0.55
C SER A 307 18.29 -19.93 0.72
N VAL A 308 17.30 -19.12 0.40
CA VAL A 308 15.89 -19.52 0.29
C VAL A 308 15.41 -19.14 -1.09
N ALA A 309 14.69 -20.03 -1.75
CA ALA A 309 14.16 -19.82 -3.08
C ALA A 309 12.80 -20.51 -3.20
N LEU A 310 11.94 -19.95 -4.03
CA LEU A 310 10.71 -20.62 -4.46
C LEU A 310 11.05 -21.71 -5.48
N ASP A 311 10.26 -22.77 -5.50
CA ASP A 311 10.33 -23.82 -6.53
C ASP A 311 9.75 -23.38 -7.89
N ARG A 312 9.13 -22.19 -7.93
CA ARG A 312 8.38 -21.64 -9.07
C ARG A 312 8.62 -20.14 -9.23
N PRO A 313 8.45 -19.58 -10.43
CA PRO A 313 8.63 -18.15 -10.67
C PRO A 313 7.60 -17.29 -9.93
N VAL A 314 7.94 -16.02 -9.74
CA VAL A 314 7.02 -14.99 -9.26
C VAL A 314 6.44 -14.22 -10.45
N ILE A 315 5.12 -14.06 -10.48
CA ILE A 315 4.43 -13.13 -11.38
C ILE A 315 4.04 -11.90 -10.55
N GLY A 316 4.69 -10.78 -10.80
CA GLY A 316 4.32 -9.50 -10.22
C GLY A 316 3.19 -8.86 -11.03
N LEU A 317 2.06 -8.58 -10.39
CA LEU A 317 1.00 -7.74 -10.92
C LEU A 317 1.07 -6.38 -10.21
N GLY A 318 0.79 -5.33 -10.96
CA GLY A 318 0.66 -3.99 -10.43
C GLY A 318 -0.59 -3.35 -11.02
N ALA A 319 -1.29 -2.56 -10.22
CA ALA A 319 -2.37 -1.75 -10.73
C ALA A 319 -1.84 -0.83 -11.85
N SER A 320 -2.60 -0.72 -12.94
CA SER A 320 -2.48 0.40 -13.88
C SER A 320 -2.83 1.67 -13.09
N ALA A 321 -1.82 2.42 -12.68
CA ALA A 321 -1.97 3.68 -11.97
C ALA A 321 -2.43 4.82 -12.90
#